data_AF-A0AA92U9X1-F1
#
_entry.id   AF-A0AA92U9X1-F1
#
_cell.length_a   1.000
_cell.length_b   1.000
_cell.length_c   1.000
_cell.angle_alpha   90.00
_cell.angle_beta   90.00
_cell.angle_gamma   90.00
#
_symmetry.space_group_name_H-M   'P 1'
#
loop_
_entity.id
_entity.type
_entity.pdbx_description
1 polymer ?
#
loop_
_entity_poly.entity_id
_entity_poly.type
_entity_poly.pdbx_seq_one_letter_code
_entity_poly.pdbx_strand_id
1 'polypeptide(L)'
;MGGIFGTISKKSCVADLFYGTDYNSHLGTRRGGLATYSSEKGFVRSIHNLESSYFRTKFESTLNKFEGATSGIGVISDTDAQPLIMNSHLGRFAICTVAKIVNKDELTQLLLEKNMHFAEMSSGSTNPTELVALLIIQAKTFREGIENVFHHIKGSCTMMILTEDGIICARDSWGRTPIIIGKKEGAYAASSETTSFPNLDYETAYEVGPGEIVKIKADGMEQIRPANKKMQVCSFLWVYYGFPTSTYEGKNVEEARFTNGFNLAKTDDVEVDCCSGIPDSGTGMAMGYAAGKGVPYQRCIAKYTPTWPRSFTPSNQSMRSLVAKMKLIPNKAMLKGKRVLFCDDSIVRGTQLRDNVKVLFDQAGLKECHMRIACPPLVYGCPFINFTSSKSDMELITRRIIEKFEGDANKNLEKYATTGSPEYQRMVDEIASQLGLTSLKFNTIEQLVEAIGLPKCQVCTHCFDGSSAYTLDEFADED
;
A
#
# COMPACT_ATOMS: atom_id res chain seq x y z
N MET A 1 1.88 -1.20 4.98
CA MET A 1 0.58 -0.60 4.65
C MET A 1 -0.49 -1.26 5.52
N GLY A 2 -1.76 -0.91 5.37
CA GLY A 2 -2.88 -1.66 5.93
C GLY A 2 -4.06 -1.59 4.97
N GLY A 3 -5.02 -2.47 5.13
CA GLY A 3 -6.26 -2.46 4.36
C GLY A 3 -7.45 -2.57 5.30
N ILE A 4 -8.50 -1.81 5.01
CA ILE A 4 -9.74 -1.80 5.79
C ILE A 4 -10.90 -2.31 4.94
N PHE A 5 -11.83 -3.01 5.60
CA PHE A 5 -13.08 -3.47 5.02
C PHE A 5 -14.20 -3.22 6.01
N GLY A 6 -15.32 -2.67 5.57
CA GLY A 6 -16.51 -2.46 6.36
C GLY A 6 -17.73 -2.91 5.60
N THR A 7 -18.74 -3.43 6.30
CA THR A 7 -20.00 -3.85 5.68
C THR A 7 -21.16 -3.58 6.62
N ILE A 8 -22.30 -3.20 6.03
CA ILE A 8 -23.56 -3.00 6.73
C ILE A 8 -24.70 -3.58 5.89
N SER A 9 -25.56 -4.37 6.52
CA SER A 9 -26.59 -5.16 5.85
C SER A 9 -27.87 -5.23 6.69
N LYS A 10 -29.01 -5.45 6.03
CA LYS A 10 -30.29 -5.77 6.69
C LYS A 10 -30.28 -7.15 7.35
N LYS A 11 -29.33 -8.02 6.97
CA LYS A 11 -29.13 -9.37 7.50
C LYS A 11 -27.74 -9.47 8.11
N SER A 12 -27.41 -10.62 8.69
CA SER A 12 -26.08 -10.82 9.23
C SER A 12 -25.00 -10.67 8.16
N CYS A 13 -23.95 -9.90 8.46
CA CYS A 13 -22.86 -9.57 7.55
C CYS A 13 -21.50 -10.14 8.00
N VAL A 14 -21.50 -11.11 8.93
CA VAL A 14 -20.27 -11.66 9.53
C VAL A 14 -19.37 -12.31 8.47
N ALA A 15 -19.95 -13.07 7.54
CA ALA A 15 -19.19 -13.72 6.47
C ALA A 15 -18.57 -12.70 5.51
N ASP A 16 -19.35 -11.69 5.07
CA ASP A 16 -18.86 -10.59 4.24
C ASP A 16 -17.71 -9.85 4.92
N LEU A 17 -17.86 -9.51 6.20
CA LEU A 17 -16.84 -8.83 6.97
C LEU A 17 -15.56 -9.67 7.08
N PHE A 18 -15.70 -10.95 7.41
CA PHE A 18 -14.58 -11.87 7.58
C PHE A 18 -13.79 -12.07 6.29
N TYR A 19 -14.47 -12.46 5.21
CA TYR A 19 -13.80 -12.70 3.93
C TYR A 19 -13.33 -11.40 3.28
N GLY A 20 -14.13 -10.33 3.33
CA GLY A 20 -13.75 -9.02 2.79
C GLY A 20 -12.49 -8.45 3.44
N THR A 21 -12.35 -8.62 4.76
CA THR A 21 -11.10 -8.26 5.47
C THR A 21 -9.94 -9.17 5.05
N ASP A 22 -10.17 -10.48 4.89
CA ASP A 22 -9.14 -11.44 4.49
C ASP A 22 -8.52 -11.15 3.11
N TYR A 23 -9.31 -10.65 2.14
CA TYR A 23 -8.80 -10.24 0.82
C TYR A 23 -7.71 -9.15 0.92
N ASN A 24 -7.73 -8.34 1.98
CA ASN A 24 -6.73 -7.32 2.25
C ASN A 24 -5.45 -7.87 2.91
N SER A 25 -5.32 -9.19 3.11
CA SER A 25 -4.16 -9.84 3.77
C SER A 25 -2.81 -9.59 3.09
N HIS A 26 -2.81 -9.13 1.83
CA HIS A 26 -1.59 -8.77 1.12
C HIS A 26 -1.09 -7.36 1.44
N LEU A 27 -1.94 -6.51 2.04
CA LEU A 27 -1.64 -5.12 2.42
C LEU A 27 -1.01 -5.01 3.82
N GLY A 28 -1.02 -6.09 4.60
CA GLY A 28 -0.30 -6.13 5.87
C GLY A 28 -0.09 -7.52 6.45
N THR A 29 0.75 -7.59 7.48
CA THR A 29 1.39 -8.85 7.91
C THR A 29 1.46 -9.04 9.42
N ARG A 30 1.12 -8.03 10.23
CA ARG A 30 1.35 -8.08 11.68
C ARG A 30 0.10 -8.30 12.51
N ARG A 31 -0.98 -7.62 12.17
CA ARG A 31 -2.22 -7.61 12.95
C ARG A 31 -3.43 -7.76 12.03
N GLY A 32 -4.43 -8.46 12.53
CA GLY A 32 -5.76 -8.51 11.96
C GLY A 32 -6.76 -8.21 13.05
N GLY A 33 -7.87 -7.56 12.71
CA GLY A 33 -8.93 -7.27 13.67
C GLY A 33 -10.28 -7.11 13.02
N LEU A 34 -11.32 -7.46 13.79
CA LEU A 34 -12.73 -7.28 13.44
C LEU A 34 -13.45 -6.62 14.62
N ALA A 35 -14.36 -5.69 14.33
CA ALA A 35 -15.32 -5.15 15.27
C ALA A 35 -16.69 -5.09 14.61
N THR A 36 -17.71 -5.56 15.33
CA THR A 36 -19.09 -5.60 14.86
C THR A 36 -20.01 -4.90 15.82
N TYR A 37 -21.19 -4.54 15.32
CA TYR A 37 -22.31 -4.07 16.13
C TYR A 37 -23.56 -4.90 15.81
N SER A 38 -24.32 -5.21 16.85
CA SER A 38 -25.72 -5.64 16.75
C SER A 38 -26.53 -4.99 17.86
N SER A 39 -27.83 -4.80 17.63
CA SER A 39 -28.75 -4.27 18.65
C SER A 39 -28.83 -5.15 19.90
N GLU A 40 -28.60 -6.46 19.76
CA GLU A 40 -28.68 -7.42 20.86
C GLU A 40 -27.40 -7.52 21.70
N LYS A 41 -26.22 -7.53 21.05
CA LYS A 41 -24.92 -7.76 21.72
C LYS A 41 -24.09 -6.48 21.86
N GLY A 42 -24.50 -5.39 21.23
CA GLY A 42 -23.72 -4.16 21.14
C GLY A 42 -22.41 -4.38 20.38
N PHE A 43 -21.36 -3.65 20.77
CA PHE A 43 -20.04 -3.75 20.15
C PHE A 43 -19.26 -4.98 20.62
N VAL A 44 -18.84 -5.81 19.67
CA VAL A 44 -17.96 -6.97 19.90
C VAL A 44 -16.70 -6.81 19.06
N ARG A 45 -15.53 -7.15 19.61
CA ARG A 45 -14.24 -7.02 18.91
C ARG A 45 -13.33 -8.22 19.14
N SER A 46 -12.56 -8.58 18.11
CA SER A 46 -11.44 -9.51 18.21
C SER A 46 -10.23 -8.99 17.42
N ILE A 47 -9.03 -9.10 17.99
CA ILE A 47 -7.76 -8.71 17.35
C ILE A 47 -6.75 -9.84 17.56
N HIS A 48 -6.03 -10.21 16.50
CA HIS A 48 -5.04 -11.28 16.51
C HIS A 48 -3.69 -10.81 15.92
N ASN A 49 -2.61 -11.46 16.37
CA ASN A 49 -1.30 -11.39 15.73
C ASN A 49 -1.29 -12.30 14.48
N LEU A 50 -0.80 -11.79 13.35
CA LEU A 50 -0.69 -12.49 12.06
C LEU A 50 0.76 -12.76 11.63
N GLU A 51 1.76 -12.35 12.40
CA GLU A 51 3.20 -12.46 12.05
C GLU A 51 3.62 -13.92 11.83
N SER A 52 2.88 -14.89 12.37
CA SER A 52 3.14 -16.33 12.25
C SER A 52 1.99 -17.15 11.66
N SER A 53 0.92 -16.53 11.17
CA SER A 53 -0.30 -17.26 10.75
C SER A 53 -1.21 -16.44 9.86
N TYR A 54 -1.98 -17.11 9.01
CA TYR A 54 -3.01 -16.46 8.20
C TYR A 54 -4.18 -15.92 9.02
N PHE A 55 -4.80 -14.87 8.50
CA PHE A 55 -5.99 -14.23 9.09
C PHE A 55 -7.11 -15.24 9.33
N ARG A 56 -7.50 -16.00 8.30
CA ARG A 56 -8.58 -17.00 8.42
C ARG A 56 -8.40 -17.96 9.59
N THR A 57 -7.22 -18.59 9.71
CA THR A 57 -6.92 -19.55 10.77
C THR A 57 -7.04 -18.95 12.17
N LYS A 58 -6.77 -17.65 12.34
CA LYS A 58 -6.86 -16.97 13.63
C LYS A 58 -8.29 -16.59 14.03
N PHE A 59 -9.15 -16.34 13.05
CA PHE A 59 -10.48 -15.78 13.27
C PHE A 59 -11.62 -16.80 13.13
N GLU A 60 -11.43 -17.90 12.41
CA GLU A 60 -12.48 -18.88 12.13
C GLU A 60 -13.15 -19.43 13.41
N SER A 61 -12.35 -19.73 14.44
CA SER A 61 -12.88 -20.20 15.73
C SER A 61 -13.56 -19.10 16.57
N THR A 62 -13.42 -17.83 16.21
CA THR A 62 -14.01 -16.70 16.93
C THR A 62 -15.24 -16.12 16.24
N LEU A 63 -15.62 -16.62 15.05
CA LEU A 63 -16.75 -16.09 14.26
C LEU A 63 -18.09 -16.11 15.00
N ASN A 64 -18.35 -17.14 15.82
CA ASN A 64 -19.58 -17.24 16.61
C ASN A 64 -19.76 -16.07 17.59
N LYS A 65 -18.67 -15.37 17.97
CA LYS A 65 -18.76 -14.17 18.82
C LYS A 65 -19.50 -13.01 18.12
N PHE A 66 -19.45 -12.99 16.79
CA PHE A 66 -20.03 -11.94 15.96
C PHE A 66 -21.43 -12.29 15.43
N GLU A 67 -21.96 -13.47 15.78
CA GLU A 67 -23.27 -13.93 15.33
C GLU A 67 -24.37 -12.90 15.61
N GLY A 68 -25.18 -12.62 14.59
CA GLY A 68 -26.24 -11.61 14.62
C GLY A 68 -25.80 -10.19 14.26
N ALA A 69 -24.49 -9.95 14.06
CA ALA A 69 -24.01 -8.64 13.61
C ALA A 69 -24.53 -8.28 12.21
N THR A 70 -25.14 -7.10 12.12
CA THR A 70 -25.65 -6.49 10.88
C THR A 70 -24.72 -5.40 10.34
N SER A 71 -23.71 -5.00 11.12
CA SER A 71 -22.65 -4.10 10.67
C SER A 71 -21.30 -4.44 11.31
N GLY A 72 -20.23 -4.11 10.61
CA GLY A 72 -18.88 -4.24 11.17
C GLY A 72 -17.80 -3.65 10.30
N ILE A 73 -16.63 -3.45 10.92
CA ILE A 73 -15.40 -2.99 10.31
C ILE A 73 -14.25 -3.93 10.68
N GLY A 74 -13.32 -4.10 9.75
CA GLY A 74 -12.20 -5.00 9.85
C GLY A 74 -10.95 -4.38 9.23
N VAL A 75 -9.80 -4.86 9.67
CA VAL A 75 -8.50 -4.32 9.27
C VAL A 75 -7.44 -5.41 9.20
N ILE A 76 -6.60 -5.32 8.18
CA ILE A 76 -5.28 -5.92 8.11
C ILE A 76 -4.26 -4.80 8.31
N SER A 77 -3.36 -4.93 9.27
CA SER A 77 -2.42 -3.89 9.68
C SER A 77 -0.97 -4.40 9.73
N ASP A 78 -0.04 -3.59 9.21
CA ASP A 78 1.40 -3.79 9.35
C ASP A 78 2.00 -3.19 10.63
N THR A 79 1.18 -2.64 11.53
CA THR A 79 1.68 -1.90 12.70
C THR A 79 0.94 -2.29 13.96
N ASP A 80 -0.17 -1.61 14.22
CA ASP A 80 -0.86 -1.54 15.48
C ASP A 80 -2.09 -2.45 15.53
N ALA A 81 -2.50 -2.77 16.75
CA ALA A 81 -3.72 -3.50 17.02
C ALA A 81 -4.92 -2.56 16.87
N GLN A 82 -5.83 -2.92 15.98
CA GLN A 82 -7.09 -2.24 15.69
C GLN A 82 -8.09 -3.28 15.15
N PRO A 83 -9.42 -3.04 15.18
CA PRO A 83 -10.12 -1.80 15.53
C PRO A 83 -10.02 -1.38 17.00
N LEU A 84 -10.11 -0.09 17.32
CA LEU A 84 -10.28 0.40 18.70
C LEU A 84 -11.75 0.70 18.98
N ILE A 85 -12.26 0.36 20.18
CA ILE A 85 -13.59 0.77 20.62
C ILE A 85 -13.41 1.92 21.61
N MET A 86 -14.04 3.05 21.30
CA MET A 86 -14.01 4.27 22.10
C MET A 86 -15.38 4.52 22.72
N ASN A 87 -15.39 5.09 23.92
CA ASN A 87 -16.59 5.62 24.55
C ASN A 87 -16.34 7.09 24.90
N SER A 88 -17.03 8.01 24.22
CA SER A 88 -16.86 9.45 24.41
C SER A 88 -18.19 10.19 24.35
N HIS A 89 -18.18 11.52 24.39
CA HIS A 89 -19.39 12.33 24.21
C HIS A 89 -19.99 12.23 22.79
N LEU A 90 -19.25 11.71 21.82
CA LEU A 90 -19.79 11.37 20.49
C LEU A 90 -20.54 10.02 20.49
N GLY A 91 -20.63 9.37 21.65
CA GLY A 91 -21.18 8.03 21.83
C GLY A 91 -20.10 6.95 21.80
N ARG A 92 -20.55 5.69 21.75
CA ARG A 92 -19.67 4.53 21.60
C ARG A 92 -19.47 4.21 20.13
N PHE A 93 -18.22 4.05 19.70
CA PHE A 93 -17.89 3.74 18.32
C PHE A 93 -16.64 2.86 18.22
N ALA A 94 -16.50 2.13 17.11
CA ALA A 94 -15.26 1.45 16.76
C ALA A 94 -14.55 2.19 15.61
N ILE A 95 -13.22 2.20 15.59
CA ILE A 95 -12.43 2.88 14.56
C ILE A 95 -11.29 2.01 14.03
N CYS A 96 -11.09 2.06 12.71
CA CYS A 96 -9.93 1.57 11.98
C CYS A 96 -9.27 2.72 11.24
N THR A 97 -7.93 2.70 11.15
CA THR A 97 -7.17 3.67 10.36
C THR A 97 -6.13 2.98 9.49
N VAL A 98 -5.98 3.50 8.26
CA VAL A 98 -4.81 3.31 7.43
C VAL A 98 -4.07 4.64 7.43
N ALA A 99 -3.02 4.74 8.23
CA ALA A 99 -2.36 6.01 8.48
C ALA A 99 -0.83 5.92 8.49
N LYS A 100 -0.21 7.02 8.05
CA LYS A 100 1.17 7.38 8.36
C LYS A 100 1.18 8.82 8.86
N ILE A 101 1.51 8.98 10.13
CA ILE A 101 1.49 10.27 10.83
C ILE A 101 2.94 10.65 11.12
N VAL A 102 3.45 11.65 10.39
CA VAL A 102 4.83 12.10 10.51
C VAL A 102 5.03 12.91 11.79
N ASN A 103 4.08 13.80 12.11
CA ASN A 103 4.09 14.61 13.34
C ASN A 103 3.42 13.91 14.53
N LYS A 104 3.56 12.59 14.63
CA LYS A 104 2.89 11.79 15.67
C LYS A 104 3.30 12.20 17.08
N ASP A 105 4.59 12.46 17.30
CA ASP A 105 5.13 12.79 18.62
C ASP A 105 4.69 14.20 19.06
N GLU A 106 4.67 15.16 18.12
CA GLU A 106 4.13 16.51 18.32
C GLU A 106 2.64 16.46 18.75
N LEU A 107 1.82 15.72 18.00
CA LEU A 107 0.39 15.57 18.31
C LEU A 107 0.14 14.80 19.61
N THR A 108 0.99 13.82 19.93
CA THR A 108 0.96 13.12 21.22
C THR A 108 1.17 14.10 22.36
N GLN A 109 2.21 14.93 22.28
CA GLN A 109 2.53 15.92 23.31
C GLN A 109 1.41 16.95 23.47
N LEU A 110 0.86 17.47 22.38
CA LEU A 110 -0.28 18.40 22.38
C LEU A 110 -1.51 17.81 23.09
N LEU A 111 -1.79 16.53 22.88
CA LEU A 111 -2.92 15.83 23.51
C LEU A 111 -2.68 15.59 25.01
N LEU A 112 -1.45 15.24 25.40
CA LEU A 112 -1.06 15.09 26.80
C LEU A 112 -1.16 16.41 27.57
N GLU A 113 -0.76 17.54 26.96
CA GLU A 113 -0.90 18.89 27.53
C GLU A 113 -2.37 19.29 27.77
N LYS A 114 -3.29 18.71 26.99
CA LYS A 114 -4.74 18.84 27.16
C LYS A 114 -5.32 17.85 28.18
N ASN A 115 -4.47 17.18 28.97
CA ASN A 115 -4.82 16.15 29.96
C ASN A 115 -5.52 14.92 29.37
N MET A 116 -5.32 14.64 28.08
CA MET A 116 -5.69 13.34 27.51
C MET A 116 -4.63 12.30 27.86
N HIS A 117 -5.01 11.03 27.89
CA HIS A 117 -4.08 9.92 28.10
C HIS A 117 -4.05 9.01 26.88
N PHE A 118 -2.96 8.27 26.75
CA PHE A 118 -2.82 7.17 25.79
C PHE A 118 -2.69 5.87 26.56
N ALA A 119 -3.35 4.82 26.09
CA ALA A 119 -3.20 3.49 26.65
C ALA A 119 -1.77 2.98 26.42
N GLU A 120 -1.15 2.42 27.47
CA GLU A 120 0.19 1.88 27.37
C GLU A 120 0.22 0.68 26.42
N MET A 121 1.07 0.77 25.39
CA MET A 121 1.30 -0.32 24.44
C MET A 121 2.60 -1.03 24.79
N SER A 122 2.66 -2.35 24.60
CA SER A 122 3.87 -3.16 24.84
C SER A 122 5.10 -2.73 24.03
N SER A 123 4.92 -1.84 23.03
CA SER A 123 5.98 -1.26 22.20
C SER A 123 6.46 0.13 22.66
N GLY A 124 5.94 0.67 23.77
CA GLY A 124 6.35 1.96 24.33
C GLY A 124 6.08 3.18 23.42
N SER A 125 5.23 3.04 22.41
CA SER A 125 4.95 4.09 21.41
C SER A 125 3.45 4.27 21.21
N THR A 126 3.04 5.52 20.99
CA THR A 126 1.64 5.90 20.76
C THR A 126 1.04 5.15 19.58
N ASN A 127 -0.14 4.55 19.80
CA ASN A 127 -0.95 3.91 18.77
C ASN A 127 -1.53 5.00 17.84
N PRO A 128 -1.23 4.98 16.52
CA PRO A 128 -1.77 5.98 15.59
C PRO A 128 -3.30 6.01 15.56
N THR A 129 -3.97 4.86 15.66
CA THR A 129 -5.43 4.76 15.66
C THR A 129 -6.04 5.41 16.91
N GLU A 130 -5.38 5.30 18.06
CA GLU A 130 -5.82 5.96 19.30
C GLU A 130 -5.63 7.47 19.21
N LEU A 131 -4.48 7.92 18.69
CA LEU A 131 -4.22 9.34 18.45
C LEU A 131 -5.28 9.97 17.54
N VAL A 132 -5.62 9.30 16.44
CA VAL A 132 -6.70 9.74 15.54
C VAL A 132 -8.04 9.80 16.27
N ALA A 133 -8.37 8.80 17.09
CA ALA A 133 -9.59 8.82 17.87
C ALA A 133 -9.64 9.99 18.86
N LEU A 134 -8.53 10.30 19.53
CA LEU A 134 -8.42 11.44 20.46
C LEU A 134 -8.53 12.79 19.75
N LEU A 135 -8.04 12.91 18.51
CA LEU A 135 -8.26 14.10 17.69
C LEU A 135 -9.73 14.27 17.30
N ILE A 136 -10.41 13.18 16.94
CA ILE A 136 -11.83 13.21 16.55
C ILE A 136 -12.69 13.69 17.72
N ILE A 137 -12.46 13.14 18.91
CA ILE A 137 -13.25 13.49 20.10
C ILE A 137 -12.87 14.86 20.69
N GLN A 138 -12.04 15.69 20.03
CA GLN A 138 -11.93 17.10 20.44
C GLN A 138 -13.10 17.94 19.92
N ALA A 139 -13.81 17.48 18.88
CA ALA A 139 -14.90 18.21 18.25
C ALA A 139 -16.28 17.77 18.77
N LYS A 140 -17.34 18.48 18.36
CA LYS A 140 -18.72 18.20 18.81
C LYS A 140 -19.44 17.18 17.94
N THR A 141 -18.98 16.98 16.70
CA THR A 141 -19.56 16.01 15.75
C THR A 141 -18.45 15.18 15.09
N PHE A 142 -18.80 14.00 14.57
CA PHE A 142 -17.85 13.19 13.80
C PHE A 142 -17.30 13.95 12.59
N ARG A 143 -18.13 14.73 11.89
CA ARG A 143 -17.67 15.54 10.75
C ARG A 143 -16.55 16.50 11.15
N GLU A 144 -16.81 17.34 12.14
CA GLU A 144 -15.82 18.32 12.64
C GLU A 144 -14.59 17.62 13.22
N GLY A 145 -14.76 16.47 13.88
CA GLY A 145 -13.66 15.69 14.45
C GLY A 145 -12.76 15.08 13.38
N ILE A 146 -13.33 14.60 12.29
CA ILE A 146 -12.57 14.09 11.15
C ILE A 146 -11.89 15.26 10.40
N GLU A 147 -12.56 16.40 10.23
CA GLU A 147 -11.92 17.61 9.70
C GLU A 147 -10.74 18.06 10.58
N ASN A 148 -10.86 17.97 11.91
CA ASN A 148 -9.77 18.23 12.84
C ASN A 148 -8.56 17.32 12.59
N VAL A 149 -8.80 16.04 12.28
CA VAL A 149 -7.74 15.10 11.87
C VAL A 149 -7.06 15.56 10.58
N PHE A 150 -7.83 15.96 9.56
CA PHE A 150 -7.30 16.40 8.28
C PHE A 150 -6.43 17.66 8.35
N HIS A 151 -6.73 18.58 9.26
CA HIS A 151 -5.92 19.79 9.47
C HIS A 151 -4.60 19.50 10.21
N HIS A 152 -4.62 18.61 11.21
CA HIS A 152 -3.49 18.44 12.11
C HIS A 152 -2.50 17.34 11.70
N ILE A 153 -2.94 16.30 10.99
CA ILE A 153 -2.06 15.20 10.60
C ILE A 153 -1.20 15.60 9.40
N LYS A 154 0.12 15.61 9.58
CA LYS A 154 1.10 15.61 8.49
C LYS A 154 1.32 14.17 8.03
N GLY A 155 0.96 13.86 6.79
CA GLY A 155 1.09 12.52 6.22
C GLY A 155 -0.22 12.07 5.57
N SER A 156 -0.74 10.91 5.93
CA SER A 156 -2.06 10.48 5.48
C SER A 156 -2.81 9.71 6.57
N CYS A 157 -4.13 9.85 6.59
CA CYS A 157 -5.01 9.11 7.49
C CYS A 157 -6.38 8.89 6.84
N THR A 158 -6.58 7.69 6.33
CA THR A 158 -7.89 7.19 5.89
C THR A 158 -8.48 6.34 6.99
N MET A 159 -9.79 6.44 7.23
CA MET A 159 -10.42 5.79 8.38
C MET A 159 -11.84 5.30 8.11
N MET A 160 -12.25 4.32 8.90
CA MET A 160 -13.63 3.86 9.01
C MET A 160 -14.06 3.88 10.48
N ILE A 161 -15.24 4.43 10.74
CA ILE A 161 -15.83 4.53 12.07
C ILE A 161 -17.17 3.79 12.06
N LEU A 162 -17.28 2.74 12.86
CA LEU A 162 -18.52 2.02 13.09
C LEU A 162 -19.26 2.64 14.27
N THR A 163 -20.48 3.11 14.02
CA THR A 163 -21.42 3.58 15.04
C THR A 163 -22.65 2.67 15.07
N GLU A 164 -23.53 2.87 16.04
CA GLU A 164 -24.80 2.13 16.13
C GLU A 164 -25.73 2.41 14.93
N ASP A 165 -25.55 3.55 14.25
CA ASP A 165 -26.41 4.03 13.16
C ASP A 165 -25.75 3.93 11.76
N GLY A 166 -24.58 3.29 11.65
CA GLY A 166 -23.91 3.07 10.36
C GLY A 166 -22.40 3.17 10.41
N ILE A 167 -21.79 3.08 9.22
CA ILE A 167 -20.34 3.18 9.04
C ILE A 167 -20.02 4.51 8.38
N ILE A 168 -19.16 5.30 9.01
CA ILE A 168 -18.61 6.53 8.44
C ILE A 168 -17.26 6.19 7.82
N CYS A 169 -17.14 6.41 6.52
CA CYS A 169 -15.92 6.28 5.73
C CYS A 169 -15.36 7.68 5.48
N ALA A 170 -14.10 7.90 5.84
CA ALA A 170 -13.42 9.16 5.59
C ALA A 170 -12.07 8.90 4.94
N ARG A 171 -11.92 9.39 3.71
CA ARG A 171 -10.67 9.27 2.95
C ARG A 171 -9.74 10.42 3.31
N ASP A 172 -8.43 10.15 3.37
CA ASP A 172 -7.43 11.17 3.69
C ASP A 172 -7.55 12.41 2.80
N SER A 173 -7.13 13.57 3.32
CA SER A 173 -7.34 14.90 2.71
C SER A 173 -6.88 15.02 1.26
N TRP A 174 -5.84 14.28 0.87
CA TRP A 174 -5.25 14.27 -0.47
C TRP A 174 -5.63 13.03 -1.29
N GLY A 175 -6.41 12.11 -0.72
CA GLY A 175 -6.79 10.85 -1.36
C GLY A 175 -5.60 9.91 -1.63
N ARG A 176 -4.54 9.96 -0.82
CA ARG A 176 -3.33 9.12 -0.92
C ARG A 176 -3.67 7.63 -0.96
N THR A 177 -4.63 7.24 -0.14
CA THR A 177 -5.13 5.87 0.01
C THR A 177 -6.62 5.82 -0.36
N PRO A 178 -7.11 4.71 -0.94
CA PRO A 178 -8.47 4.62 -1.45
C PRO A 178 -9.49 4.16 -0.39
N ILE A 179 -10.74 4.56 -0.58
CA ILE A 179 -11.93 3.85 -0.09
C ILE A 179 -12.90 3.72 -1.26
N ILE A 180 -13.25 2.49 -1.60
CA ILE A 180 -14.25 2.17 -2.62
C ILE A 180 -15.47 1.57 -1.94
N ILE A 181 -16.66 2.00 -2.34
CA ILE A 181 -17.94 1.53 -1.84
C ILE A 181 -18.54 0.57 -2.86
N GLY A 182 -18.85 -0.63 -2.40
CA GLY A 182 -19.60 -1.65 -3.12
C GLY A 182 -21.05 -1.72 -2.64
N LYS A 183 -21.95 -2.09 -3.53
CA LYS A 183 -23.36 -2.30 -3.23
C LYS A 183 -23.81 -3.68 -3.68
N LYS A 184 -24.64 -4.32 -2.87
CA LYS A 184 -25.47 -5.46 -3.28
C LYS A 184 -26.87 -5.33 -2.69
N GLU A 185 -27.75 -6.29 -2.99
CA GLU A 185 -29.11 -6.24 -2.48
C GLU A 185 -29.13 -6.21 -0.94
N GLY A 186 -29.68 -5.12 -0.38
CA GLY A 186 -29.85 -4.95 1.07
C GLY A 186 -28.56 -4.74 1.87
N ALA A 187 -27.43 -4.47 1.21
CA ALA A 187 -26.15 -4.24 1.87
C ALA A 187 -25.22 -3.29 1.13
N TYR A 188 -24.39 -2.59 1.88
CA TYR A 188 -23.26 -1.80 1.39
C TYR A 188 -21.97 -2.27 2.06
N ALA A 189 -20.89 -2.24 1.30
CA ALA A 189 -19.54 -2.48 1.80
C ALA A 189 -18.62 -1.32 1.40
N ALA A 190 -17.57 -1.09 2.18
CA ALA A 190 -16.50 -0.17 1.86
C ALA A 190 -15.17 -0.90 2.04
N SER A 191 -14.23 -0.73 1.12
CA SER A 191 -12.95 -1.44 1.13
C SER A 191 -11.83 -0.57 0.61
N SER A 192 -10.60 -0.83 1.06
CA SER A 192 -9.40 -0.28 0.42
C SER A 192 -9.20 -0.82 -1.01
N GLU A 193 -9.79 -1.97 -1.35
CA GLU A 193 -9.64 -2.60 -2.66
C GLU A 193 -10.93 -3.24 -3.17
N THR A 194 -11.15 -3.16 -4.49
CA THR A 194 -12.31 -3.77 -5.16
C THR A 194 -12.17 -5.28 -5.34
N THR A 195 -10.99 -5.87 -5.16
CA THR A 195 -10.73 -7.31 -5.41
C THR A 195 -11.66 -8.26 -4.64
N SER A 196 -12.14 -7.86 -3.46
CA SER A 196 -13.10 -8.67 -2.69
C SER A 196 -14.51 -8.67 -3.27
N PHE A 197 -14.90 -7.62 -4.00
CA PHE A 197 -16.30 -7.36 -4.34
C PHE A 197 -16.93 -8.44 -5.23
N PRO A 198 -16.30 -8.90 -6.33
CA PRO A 198 -16.92 -9.90 -7.21
C PRO A 198 -17.24 -11.22 -6.48
N ASN A 199 -16.38 -11.65 -5.55
CA ASN A 199 -16.57 -12.91 -4.82
C ASN A 199 -17.48 -12.77 -3.59
N LEU A 200 -17.88 -11.54 -3.25
CA LEU A 200 -18.83 -11.23 -2.19
C LEU A 200 -20.16 -10.67 -2.76
N ASP A 201 -20.32 -10.75 -4.07
CA ASP A 201 -21.47 -10.28 -4.85
C ASP A 201 -21.75 -8.78 -4.74
N TYR A 202 -20.71 -7.97 -4.46
CA TYR A 202 -20.82 -6.52 -4.50
C TYR A 202 -20.44 -6.00 -5.88
N GLU A 203 -21.17 -5.00 -6.36
CA GLU A 203 -20.79 -4.18 -7.51
C GLU A 203 -20.20 -2.86 -7.01
N THR A 204 -19.15 -2.37 -7.66
CA THR A 204 -18.60 -1.04 -7.35
C THR A 204 -19.66 0.03 -7.59
N ALA A 205 -20.00 0.77 -6.54
CA ALA A 205 -21.05 1.79 -6.58
C ALA A 205 -20.49 3.22 -6.52
N TYR A 206 -19.40 3.43 -5.78
CA TYR A 206 -18.85 4.77 -5.58
C TYR A 206 -17.37 4.72 -5.14
N GLU A 207 -16.56 5.66 -5.60
CA GLU A 207 -15.18 5.88 -5.10
C GLU A 207 -15.18 7.14 -4.24
N VAL A 208 -14.83 7.01 -2.96
CA VAL A 208 -14.84 8.14 -2.01
C VAL A 208 -13.72 9.10 -2.40
N GLY A 209 -14.02 10.37 -2.64
CA GLY A 209 -13.06 11.39 -3.06
C GLY A 209 -12.09 11.85 -1.96
N PRO A 210 -11.05 12.63 -2.30
CA PRO A 210 -10.05 13.12 -1.35
C PRO A 210 -10.70 13.98 -0.24
N GLY A 211 -10.45 13.67 1.03
CA GLY A 211 -11.06 14.33 2.18
C GLY A 211 -12.59 14.17 2.30
N GLU A 212 -13.23 13.40 1.42
CA GLU A 212 -14.67 13.18 1.48
C GLU A 212 -15.03 12.36 2.72
N ILE A 213 -16.18 12.68 3.32
CA ILE A 213 -16.75 11.91 4.43
C ILE A 213 -18.13 11.40 3.98
N VAL A 214 -18.29 10.09 4.01
CA VAL A 214 -19.50 9.39 3.58
C VAL A 214 -19.98 8.47 4.69
N LYS A 215 -21.28 8.46 4.96
CA LYS A 215 -21.91 7.48 5.86
C LYS A 215 -22.71 6.49 5.05
N ILE A 216 -22.44 5.20 5.25
CA ILE A 216 -23.20 4.10 4.66
C ILE A 216 -24.12 3.46 5.70
N LYS A 217 -25.33 3.14 5.24
CA LYS A 217 -26.34 2.33 5.91
C LYS A 217 -26.73 1.15 5.00
N ALA A 218 -27.51 0.21 5.52
CA ALA A 218 -27.93 -0.94 4.73
C ALA A 218 -28.89 -0.59 3.56
N ASP A 219 -29.51 0.58 3.62
CA ASP A 219 -30.51 1.06 2.66
C ASP A 219 -30.05 2.27 1.83
N GLY A 220 -28.89 2.86 2.14
CA GLY A 220 -28.41 4.03 1.43
C GLY A 220 -27.08 4.57 1.91
N MET A 221 -26.68 5.68 1.29
CA MET A 221 -25.44 6.37 1.53
C MET A 221 -25.70 7.87 1.59
N GLU A 222 -25.04 8.56 2.51
CA GLU A 222 -25.13 10.00 2.73
C GLU A 222 -23.73 10.61 2.69
N GLN A 223 -23.52 11.63 1.85
CA GLN A 223 -22.30 12.42 1.87
C GLN A 223 -22.40 13.47 2.99
N ILE A 224 -21.54 13.35 4.00
CA ILE A 224 -21.48 14.26 5.16
C ILE A 224 -20.59 15.48 4.86
N ARG A 225 -19.51 15.26 4.09
CA ARG A 225 -18.57 16.30 3.65
C ARG A 225 -18.18 16.03 2.20
N PRO A 226 -18.28 17.01 1.29
CA PRO A 226 -17.88 16.83 -0.11
C PRO A 226 -16.37 16.61 -0.25
N ALA A 227 -15.96 16.02 -1.37
CA ALA A 227 -14.56 15.83 -1.71
C ALA A 227 -13.84 17.18 -1.96
N ASN A 228 -12.54 17.20 -1.66
CA ASN A 228 -11.65 18.29 -2.03
C ASN A 228 -11.40 18.30 -3.55
N LYS A 229 -11.02 19.46 -4.09
CA LYS A 229 -10.77 19.62 -5.53
C LYS A 229 -9.45 19.00 -5.99
N LYS A 230 -8.41 19.10 -5.17
CA LYS A 230 -7.08 18.57 -5.46
C LYS A 230 -6.94 17.16 -4.88
N MET A 231 -6.26 16.28 -5.60
CA MET A 231 -5.99 14.89 -5.24
C MET A 231 -4.54 14.58 -5.54
N GLN A 232 -3.91 13.67 -4.80
CA GLN A 232 -2.60 13.11 -5.13
C GLN A 232 -2.55 11.63 -4.71
N VAL A 233 -3.34 10.77 -5.37
CA VAL A 233 -3.44 9.33 -5.08
C VAL A 233 -2.10 8.62 -5.28
N CYS A 234 -1.77 7.64 -4.45
CA CYS A 234 -0.44 7.04 -4.47
C CYS A 234 -0.16 6.22 -5.74
N SER A 235 0.86 6.62 -6.52
CA SER A 235 1.33 5.85 -7.69
C SER A 235 1.71 4.41 -7.35
N PHE A 236 2.16 4.15 -6.12
CA PHE A 236 2.54 2.81 -5.66
C PHE A 236 1.38 1.82 -5.54
N LEU A 237 0.12 2.29 -5.61
CA LEU A 237 -1.04 1.41 -5.75
C LEU A 237 -0.96 0.62 -7.06
N TRP A 238 -0.56 1.25 -8.17
CA TRP A 238 -0.38 0.56 -9.45
C TRP A 238 0.99 -0.11 -9.58
N VAL A 239 2.05 0.50 -9.04
CA VAL A 239 3.41 -0.07 -9.13
C VAL A 239 3.53 -1.39 -8.38
N TYR A 240 3.02 -1.49 -7.14
CA TYR A 240 3.35 -2.62 -6.25
C TYR A 240 2.20 -3.12 -5.37
N TYR A 241 1.48 -2.21 -4.71
CA TYR A 241 0.54 -2.58 -3.63
C TYR A 241 -0.68 -3.28 -4.14
N GLY A 242 -1.35 -2.64 -5.11
CA GLY A 242 -2.66 -3.06 -5.53
C GLY A 242 -2.65 -4.48 -6.04
N PHE A 243 -3.69 -5.19 -5.67
CA PHE A 243 -3.95 -6.50 -6.25
C PHE A 243 -4.27 -6.33 -7.75
N PRO A 244 -3.81 -7.24 -8.65
CA PRO A 244 -3.96 -7.07 -10.10
C PRO A 244 -5.39 -6.75 -10.59
N THR A 245 -6.41 -7.33 -9.95
CA THR A 245 -7.82 -7.10 -10.32
C THR A 245 -8.45 -5.88 -9.66
N SER A 246 -7.72 -5.18 -8.78
CA SER A 246 -8.22 -3.96 -8.15
C SER A 246 -8.23 -2.79 -9.14
N THR A 247 -9.19 -1.90 -8.92
CA THR A 247 -9.34 -0.64 -9.67
C THR A 247 -9.37 0.50 -8.68
N TYR A 248 -8.61 1.57 -8.97
CA TYR A 248 -8.58 2.80 -8.19
C TYR A 248 -8.73 3.98 -9.15
N GLU A 249 -9.61 4.92 -8.84
CA GLU A 249 -9.91 6.08 -9.69
C GLU A 249 -10.27 5.67 -11.13
N GLY A 250 -11.02 4.57 -11.26
CA GLY A 250 -11.34 3.98 -12.56
C GLY A 250 -10.16 3.38 -13.35
N LYS A 251 -8.97 3.22 -12.74
CA LYS A 251 -7.77 2.66 -13.38
C LYS A 251 -7.40 1.31 -12.80
N ASN A 252 -7.43 0.27 -13.66
CA ASN A 252 -7.08 -1.08 -13.24
C ASN A 252 -5.56 -1.25 -13.03
N VAL A 253 -5.19 -2.03 -12.01
CA VAL A 253 -3.80 -2.28 -11.64
C VAL A 253 -3.03 -3.07 -12.70
N GLU A 254 -3.57 -4.19 -13.17
CA GLU A 254 -2.88 -5.05 -14.13
C GLU A 254 -2.76 -4.38 -15.51
N GLU A 255 -3.80 -3.66 -15.94
CA GLU A 255 -3.79 -2.87 -17.18
C GLU A 255 -2.71 -1.78 -17.15
N ALA A 256 -2.61 -1.04 -16.03
CA ALA A 256 -1.57 -0.03 -15.86
C ALA A 256 -0.17 -0.67 -15.90
N ARG A 257 0.04 -1.79 -15.20
CA ARG A 257 1.33 -2.52 -15.22
C ARG A 257 1.69 -3.02 -16.62
N PHE A 258 0.73 -3.60 -17.34
CA PHE A 258 0.92 -4.06 -18.71
C PHE A 258 1.29 -2.91 -19.64
N THR A 259 0.53 -1.82 -19.61
CA THR A 259 0.77 -0.62 -20.43
C THR A 259 2.16 -0.03 -20.16
N ASN A 260 2.56 0.01 -18.88
CA ASN A 260 3.86 0.49 -18.45
C ASN A 260 5.02 -0.30 -19.08
N GLY A 261 4.93 -1.63 -19.05
CA GLY A 261 5.92 -2.51 -19.67
C GLY A 261 5.92 -2.41 -21.20
N PHE A 262 4.74 -2.36 -21.81
CA PHE A 262 4.56 -2.25 -23.25
C PHE A 262 5.18 -0.97 -23.81
N ASN A 263 4.96 0.17 -23.14
CA ASN A 263 5.53 1.45 -23.56
C ASN A 263 7.05 1.50 -23.36
N LEU A 264 7.58 0.93 -22.26
CA LEU A 264 9.02 0.84 -22.04
C LEU A 264 9.72 0.00 -23.12
N ALA A 265 9.12 -1.12 -23.52
CA ALA A 265 9.67 -2.01 -24.54
C ALA A 265 9.87 -1.33 -25.91
N LYS A 266 9.02 -0.36 -26.26
CA LYS A 266 9.11 0.38 -27.53
C LYS A 266 10.35 1.27 -27.64
N THR A 267 10.90 1.71 -26.51
CA THR A 267 12.04 2.64 -26.46
C THR A 267 13.31 1.98 -25.92
N ASP A 268 13.31 0.66 -25.80
CA ASP A 268 14.41 -0.13 -25.27
C ASP A 268 15.04 -0.93 -26.41
N ASP A 269 16.32 -0.72 -26.66
CA ASP A 269 17.08 -1.24 -27.80
C ASP A 269 17.79 -2.57 -27.49
N VAL A 270 17.75 -3.03 -26.23
CA VAL A 270 18.43 -4.26 -25.81
C VAL A 270 17.94 -5.50 -26.57
N GLU A 271 18.85 -6.40 -26.93
CA GLU A 271 18.52 -7.70 -27.50
C GLU A 271 18.47 -8.78 -26.43
N VAL A 272 17.33 -9.47 -26.32
CA VAL A 272 17.13 -10.56 -25.35
C VAL A 272 16.38 -11.73 -25.97
N ASP A 273 16.57 -12.91 -25.41
CA ASP A 273 15.95 -14.15 -25.92
C ASP A 273 14.55 -14.37 -25.32
N CYS A 274 14.28 -13.80 -24.13
CA CYS A 274 12.97 -13.80 -23.49
C CYS A 274 12.87 -12.73 -22.39
N CYS A 275 11.63 -12.50 -21.93
CA CYS A 275 11.32 -11.64 -20.79
C CYS A 275 10.66 -12.44 -19.66
N SER A 276 10.91 -12.07 -18.40
CA SER A 276 10.29 -12.67 -17.21
C SER A 276 10.00 -11.58 -16.17
N GLY A 277 8.92 -11.74 -15.41
CA GLY A 277 8.70 -10.93 -14.22
C GLY A 277 9.48 -11.48 -13.03
N ILE A 278 9.88 -10.61 -12.10
CA ILE A 278 10.18 -11.02 -10.72
C ILE A 278 8.82 -11.18 -10.00
N PRO A 279 8.42 -12.40 -9.62
CA PRO A 279 7.07 -12.65 -9.17
C PRO A 279 6.81 -12.14 -7.74
N ASP A 280 5.60 -11.67 -7.42
CA ASP A 280 4.42 -11.67 -8.30
C ASP A 280 4.23 -10.32 -9.03
N SER A 281 4.66 -9.22 -8.42
CA SER A 281 4.40 -7.83 -8.85
C SER A 281 5.00 -7.45 -10.20
N GLY A 282 6.19 -7.96 -10.55
CA GLY A 282 6.83 -7.69 -11.85
C GLY A 282 6.17 -8.40 -13.04
N THR A 283 5.21 -9.30 -12.80
CA THR A 283 4.61 -10.15 -13.85
C THR A 283 3.83 -9.35 -14.89
N GLY A 284 2.92 -8.46 -14.47
CA GLY A 284 2.10 -7.69 -15.42
C GLY A 284 2.93 -6.79 -16.32
N MET A 285 3.95 -6.13 -15.75
CA MET A 285 4.91 -5.35 -16.53
C MET A 285 5.70 -6.21 -17.51
N ALA A 286 6.19 -7.39 -17.11
CA ALA A 286 6.91 -8.28 -18.01
C ALA A 286 6.04 -8.80 -19.16
N MET A 287 4.75 -9.05 -18.91
CA MET A 287 3.81 -9.43 -19.97
C MET A 287 3.64 -8.30 -20.99
N GLY A 288 3.48 -7.07 -20.52
CA GLY A 288 3.45 -5.88 -21.38
C GLY A 288 4.74 -5.68 -22.16
N TYR A 289 5.88 -5.79 -21.49
CA TYR A 289 7.19 -5.64 -22.11
C TYR A 289 7.42 -6.68 -23.20
N ALA A 290 7.12 -7.96 -22.92
CA ALA A 290 7.23 -9.04 -23.89
C ALA A 290 6.39 -8.78 -25.15
N ALA A 291 5.14 -8.32 -24.97
CA ALA A 291 4.24 -7.94 -26.05
C ALA A 291 4.77 -6.76 -26.86
N GLY A 292 5.30 -5.71 -26.20
CA GLY A 292 5.82 -4.53 -26.88
C GLY A 292 7.13 -4.77 -27.63
N LYS A 293 8.00 -5.64 -27.09
CA LYS A 293 9.31 -5.97 -27.68
C LYS A 293 9.23 -7.07 -28.74
N GLY A 294 8.16 -7.88 -28.73
CA GLY A 294 8.01 -9.03 -29.62
C GLY A 294 8.88 -10.23 -29.23
N VAL A 295 9.13 -10.42 -27.93
CA VAL A 295 9.90 -11.56 -27.37
C VAL A 295 9.00 -12.42 -26.49
N PRO A 296 9.27 -13.73 -26.33
CA PRO A 296 8.43 -14.58 -25.51
C PRO A 296 8.53 -14.21 -24.02
N TYR A 297 7.38 -14.13 -23.35
CA TYR A 297 7.33 -14.19 -21.89
C TYR A 297 7.63 -15.63 -21.43
N GLN A 298 8.57 -15.80 -20.53
CA GLN A 298 8.96 -17.09 -19.97
C GLN A 298 9.04 -16.99 -18.45
N ARG A 299 8.54 -18.02 -17.74
CA ARG A 299 8.64 -18.09 -16.28
C ARG A 299 10.04 -18.56 -15.87
N CYS A 300 10.99 -17.64 -15.95
CA CYS A 300 12.40 -17.88 -15.63
C CYS A 300 12.65 -17.98 -14.12
N ILE A 301 11.80 -17.35 -13.30
CA ILE A 301 11.80 -17.46 -11.84
C ILE A 301 10.37 -17.76 -11.39
N ALA A 302 10.23 -18.65 -10.42
CA ALA A 302 8.95 -18.94 -9.78
C ALA A 302 9.03 -18.63 -8.28
N LYS A 303 7.96 -18.07 -7.73
CA LYS A 303 7.82 -17.92 -6.28
C LYS A 303 7.27 -19.22 -5.70
N TYR A 304 7.87 -19.72 -4.63
CA TYR A 304 7.41 -20.90 -3.92
C TYR A 304 6.27 -20.56 -2.95
N THR A 305 5.08 -20.39 -3.51
CA THR A 305 3.86 -19.97 -2.79
C THR A 305 3.26 -20.98 -1.79
N PRO A 306 3.45 -22.33 -1.90
CA PRO A 306 2.82 -23.26 -0.97
C PRO A 306 3.20 -23.07 0.50
N THR A 307 4.43 -22.61 0.77
CA THR A 307 4.96 -22.46 2.14
C THR A 307 5.26 -21.01 2.50
N TRP A 308 5.48 -20.14 1.51
CA TRP A 308 5.91 -18.76 1.74
C TRP A 308 4.94 -17.76 1.12
N PRO A 309 3.78 -17.52 1.78
CA PRO A 309 2.89 -16.44 1.37
C PRO A 309 3.61 -15.09 1.50
N ARG A 310 3.03 -14.05 0.89
CA ARG A 310 3.55 -12.67 0.95
C ARG A 310 3.77 -12.22 2.40
N SER A 311 2.95 -12.69 3.34
CA SER A 311 2.82 -12.13 4.69
C SER A 311 3.76 -12.71 5.75
N PHE A 312 4.54 -13.76 5.47
CA PHE A 312 5.46 -14.31 6.47
C PHE A 312 6.82 -13.61 6.41
N THR A 313 7.12 -12.82 7.44
CA THR A 313 8.42 -12.17 7.63
C THR A 313 8.93 -12.45 9.04
N PRO A 314 9.97 -13.29 9.21
CA PRO A 314 10.56 -13.56 10.52
C PRO A 314 11.02 -12.29 11.23
N SER A 315 11.03 -12.25 12.56
CA SER A 315 11.52 -11.10 13.32
C SER A 315 13.05 -10.92 13.24
N ASN A 316 13.80 -12.01 13.08
CA ASN A 316 15.26 -12.01 12.99
C ASN A 316 15.75 -11.76 11.54
N GLN A 317 16.67 -10.80 11.37
CA GLN A 317 17.26 -10.43 10.08
C GLN A 317 17.95 -11.60 9.36
N SER A 318 18.65 -12.51 10.07
CA SER A 318 19.29 -13.67 9.43
C SER A 318 18.26 -14.64 8.85
N MET A 319 17.16 -14.87 9.57
CA MET A 319 16.02 -15.66 9.11
C MET A 319 15.28 -14.98 7.96
N ARG A 320 15.14 -13.64 7.96
CA ARG A 320 14.57 -12.90 6.82
C ARG A 320 15.36 -13.13 5.55
N SER A 321 16.69 -13.02 5.62
CA SER A 321 17.56 -13.26 4.47
C SER A 321 17.46 -14.71 3.97
N LEU A 322 17.40 -15.69 4.88
CA LEU A 322 17.22 -17.10 4.52
C LEU A 322 15.87 -17.34 3.84
N VAL A 323 14.77 -16.88 4.44
CA VAL A 323 13.43 -17.03 3.88
C VAL A 323 13.33 -16.34 2.50
N ALA A 324 13.92 -15.15 2.33
CA ALA A 324 13.95 -14.47 1.04
C ALA A 324 14.65 -15.31 -0.04
N LYS A 325 15.79 -15.95 0.30
CA LYS A 325 16.48 -16.90 -0.60
C LYS A 325 15.62 -18.12 -0.94
N MET A 326 14.79 -18.59 -0.01
CA MET A 326 13.91 -19.74 -0.23
C MET A 326 12.66 -19.40 -1.06
N LYS A 327 12.26 -18.13 -1.13
CA LYS A 327 11.02 -17.71 -1.81
C LYS A 327 11.12 -17.79 -3.33
N LEU A 328 12.25 -17.45 -3.93
CA LEU A 328 12.41 -17.36 -5.38
C LEU A 328 13.27 -18.51 -5.90
N ILE A 329 12.70 -19.31 -6.79
CA ILE A 329 13.34 -20.49 -7.38
C ILE A 329 13.64 -20.22 -8.85
N PRO A 330 14.92 -20.13 -9.24
CA PRO A 330 15.32 -20.02 -10.64
C PRO A 330 14.98 -21.29 -11.43
N ASN A 331 14.35 -21.13 -12.59
CA ASN A 331 14.08 -22.21 -13.51
C ASN A 331 15.26 -22.41 -14.46
N LYS A 332 16.21 -23.27 -14.07
CA LYS A 332 17.46 -23.50 -14.82
C LYS A 332 17.24 -23.90 -16.29
N ALA A 333 16.20 -24.69 -16.56
CA ALA A 333 15.86 -25.10 -17.93
C ALA A 333 15.47 -23.91 -18.83
N MET A 334 14.91 -22.86 -18.22
CA MET A 334 14.52 -21.65 -18.95
C MET A 334 15.63 -20.61 -19.03
N LEU A 335 16.65 -20.68 -18.16
CA LEU A 335 17.71 -19.67 -18.02
C LEU A 335 19.02 -20.00 -18.75
N LYS A 336 19.39 -21.28 -18.85
CA LYS A 336 20.73 -21.70 -19.30
C LYS A 336 21.08 -21.15 -20.68
N GLY A 337 22.17 -20.39 -20.76
CA GLY A 337 22.73 -19.82 -21.98
C GLY A 337 21.96 -18.64 -22.58
N LYS A 338 20.87 -18.18 -21.94
CA LYS A 338 20.00 -17.13 -22.47
C LYS A 338 20.35 -15.73 -21.96
N ARG A 339 20.06 -14.74 -22.78
CA ARG A 339 19.94 -13.32 -22.41
C ARG A 339 18.51 -13.07 -21.95
N VAL A 340 18.32 -12.73 -20.68
CA VAL A 340 16.97 -12.60 -20.11
C VAL A 340 16.78 -11.19 -19.58
N LEU A 341 15.64 -10.60 -19.95
CA LEU A 341 15.16 -9.36 -19.37
C LEU A 341 14.18 -9.65 -18.24
N PHE A 342 14.49 -9.14 -17.05
CA PHE A 342 13.63 -9.19 -15.89
C PHE A 342 12.93 -7.86 -15.68
N CYS A 343 11.62 -7.89 -15.44
CA CYS A 343 10.88 -6.75 -14.93
C CYS A 343 10.64 -6.91 -13.42
N ASP A 344 10.92 -5.86 -12.66
CA ASP A 344 10.67 -5.78 -11.22
C ASP A 344 9.92 -4.48 -10.91
N ASP A 345 9.21 -4.42 -9.78
CA ASP A 345 8.40 -3.25 -9.44
C ASP A 345 9.25 -2.04 -9.03
N SER A 346 10.25 -2.26 -8.18
CA SER A 346 11.05 -1.20 -7.55
C SER A 346 12.37 -1.75 -7.01
N ILE A 347 13.37 -0.88 -6.85
CA ILE A 347 14.60 -1.19 -6.12
C ILE A 347 14.69 -0.28 -4.90
N VAL A 348 14.48 -0.86 -3.71
CA VAL A 348 14.61 -0.14 -2.43
C VAL A 348 16.03 -0.29 -1.88
N ARG A 349 16.37 -1.45 -1.32
CA ARG A 349 17.68 -1.71 -0.67
C ARG A 349 18.69 -2.36 -1.62
N GLY A 350 18.24 -3.10 -2.63
CA GLY A 350 19.07 -3.81 -3.61
C GLY A 350 19.76 -5.10 -3.14
N THR A 351 19.90 -5.34 -1.84
CA THR A 351 20.65 -6.49 -1.30
C THR A 351 20.10 -7.85 -1.77
N GLN A 352 18.78 -8.04 -1.71
CA GLN A 352 18.13 -9.28 -2.15
C GLN A 352 18.31 -9.51 -3.65
N LEU A 353 18.18 -8.47 -4.46
CA LEU A 353 18.29 -8.57 -5.91
C LEU A 353 19.71 -8.97 -6.32
N ARG A 354 20.74 -8.39 -5.69
CA ARG A 354 22.15 -8.75 -5.91
C ARG A 354 22.41 -10.25 -5.68
N ASP A 355 21.94 -10.77 -4.55
CA ASP A 355 22.17 -12.17 -4.19
C ASP A 355 21.44 -13.11 -5.17
N ASN A 356 20.24 -12.73 -5.61
CA ASN A 356 19.49 -13.48 -6.63
C ASN A 356 20.20 -13.47 -7.99
N VAL A 357 20.67 -12.31 -8.46
CA VAL A 357 21.37 -12.19 -9.75
C VAL A 357 22.60 -13.09 -9.80
N LYS A 358 23.38 -13.11 -8.71
CA LYS A 358 24.53 -14.03 -8.59
C LYS A 358 24.11 -15.49 -8.75
N VAL A 359 23.01 -15.91 -8.12
CA VAL A 359 22.48 -17.28 -8.27
C VAL A 359 22.05 -17.57 -9.73
N LEU A 360 21.47 -16.59 -10.43
CA LEU A 360 21.07 -16.75 -11.83
C LEU A 360 22.27 -17.04 -12.74
N PHE A 361 23.38 -16.33 -12.55
CA PHE A 361 24.62 -16.60 -13.28
C PHE A 361 25.26 -17.92 -12.83
N ASP A 362 25.63 -18.03 -11.56
CA ASP A 362 26.48 -19.11 -11.04
C ASP A 362 25.78 -20.48 -11.08
N GLN A 363 24.48 -20.53 -10.83
CA GLN A 363 23.76 -21.80 -10.63
C GLN A 363 22.77 -22.14 -11.74
N ALA A 364 22.24 -21.13 -12.45
CA ALA A 364 21.30 -21.33 -13.54
C ALA A 364 21.93 -21.16 -14.93
N GLY A 365 23.18 -20.67 -15.00
CA GLY A 365 23.93 -20.54 -16.25
C GLY A 365 23.36 -19.45 -17.16
N LEU A 366 22.78 -18.38 -16.60
CA LEU A 366 22.30 -17.23 -17.36
C LEU A 366 23.46 -16.56 -18.11
N LYS A 367 23.24 -16.10 -19.35
CA LYS A 367 24.26 -15.42 -20.17
C LYS A 367 24.31 -13.92 -19.89
N GLU A 368 23.15 -13.26 -19.90
CA GLU A 368 23.00 -11.82 -19.63
C GLU A 368 21.75 -11.58 -18.78
N CYS A 369 21.86 -10.65 -17.82
CA CYS A 369 20.79 -10.29 -16.90
C CYS A 369 20.45 -8.80 -17.07
N HIS A 370 19.40 -8.51 -17.82
CA HIS A 370 18.90 -7.14 -17.99
C HIS A 370 17.75 -6.89 -17.05
N MET A 371 17.72 -5.74 -16.39
CA MET A 371 16.66 -5.39 -15.44
C MET A 371 15.91 -4.14 -15.89
N ARG A 372 14.59 -4.16 -15.79
CA ARG A 372 13.70 -3.03 -16.05
C ARG A 372 12.78 -2.82 -14.86
N ILE A 373 12.81 -1.62 -14.31
CA ILE A 373 12.09 -1.30 -13.07
C ILE A 373 10.84 -0.49 -13.40
N ALA A 374 9.70 -0.90 -12.85
CA ALA A 374 8.39 -0.33 -13.19
C ALA A 374 8.23 1.14 -12.79
N CYS A 375 9.01 1.62 -11.83
CA CYS A 375 9.00 3.00 -11.37
C CYS A 375 10.35 3.70 -11.57
N PRO A 376 10.40 5.03 -11.45
CA PRO A 376 11.65 5.78 -11.31
C PRO A 376 12.46 5.37 -10.06
N PRO A 377 13.74 5.74 -9.97
CA PRO A 377 14.52 5.52 -8.76
C PRO A 377 13.87 6.16 -7.53
N LEU A 378 13.85 5.44 -6.42
CA LEU A 378 13.32 5.95 -5.15
C LEU A 378 14.36 6.85 -4.49
N VAL A 379 14.24 8.17 -4.68
CA VAL A 379 15.17 9.15 -4.11
C VAL A 379 14.66 9.69 -2.78
N TYR A 380 13.34 9.75 -2.55
CA TYR A 380 12.77 10.31 -1.32
C TYR A 380 12.05 9.24 -0.50
N GLY A 381 12.17 9.30 0.83
CA GLY A 381 11.36 8.50 1.73
C GLY A 381 9.89 8.91 1.65
N CYS A 382 8.96 7.95 1.60
CA CYS A 382 7.54 8.27 1.54
C CYS A 382 7.03 8.77 2.90
N PRO A 383 6.47 9.98 3.03
CA PRO A 383 5.86 10.45 4.28
C PRO A 383 4.39 10.04 4.43
N PHE A 384 3.75 9.57 3.35
CA PHE A 384 2.29 9.35 3.31
C PHE A 384 1.89 7.91 3.57
N ILE A 385 2.73 6.95 3.22
CA ILE A 385 2.42 5.51 3.30
C ILE A 385 3.60 4.77 3.92
N ASN A 386 3.31 3.77 4.74
CA ASN A 386 4.32 2.86 5.28
C ASN A 386 4.73 1.84 4.20
N PHE A 387 5.62 2.29 3.30
CA PHE A 387 6.08 1.55 2.12
C PHE A 387 7.08 0.44 2.45
N THR A 388 7.89 0.69 3.47
CA THR A 388 8.93 -0.20 3.98
C THR A 388 8.94 -0.09 5.50
N SER A 389 9.53 -1.08 6.18
CA SER A 389 9.93 -0.88 7.59
C SER A 389 11.09 0.13 7.72
N SER A 390 11.37 0.91 6.67
CA SER A 390 12.49 1.82 6.66
C SER A 390 12.26 2.91 7.67
N LYS A 391 13.24 3.03 8.56
CA LYS A 391 13.32 4.08 9.57
C LYS A 391 14.12 5.28 9.07
N SER A 392 14.73 5.19 7.88
CA SER A 392 15.66 6.19 7.37
C SER A 392 15.78 6.14 5.86
N ASP A 393 15.90 7.31 5.23
CA ASP A 393 16.19 7.44 3.81
C ASP A 393 17.46 6.68 3.39
N MET A 394 18.41 6.46 4.30
CA MET A 394 19.63 5.67 4.05
C MET A 394 19.40 4.18 3.74
N GLU A 395 18.18 3.68 3.95
CA GLU A 395 17.83 2.36 3.43
C GLU A 395 17.64 2.32 1.92
N LEU A 396 17.39 3.47 1.28
CA LEU A 396 17.32 3.57 -0.17
C LEU A 396 18.73 3.43 -0.76
N ILE A 397 18.88 2.55 -1.75
CA ILE A 397 20.17 2.34 -2.43
C ILE A 397 20.66 3.63 -3.11
N THR A 398 19.74 4.40 -3.66
CA THR A 398 19.96 5.73 -4.24
C THR A 398 20.63 6.65 -3.22
N ARG A 399 20.08 6.77 -2.00
CA ARG A 399 20.62 7.64 -0.94
C ARG A 399 22.01 7.23 -0.48
N ARG A 400 22.28 5.92 -0.36
CA ARG A 400 23.64 5.45 -0.05
C ARG A 400 24.63 5.75 -1.16
N ILE A 401 24.20 5.69 -2.42
CA ILE A 401 25.06 6.02 -3.56
C ILE A 401 25.32 7.53 -3.61
N ILE A 402 24.29 8.35 -3.36
CA ILE A 402 24.43 9.81 -3.27
C ILE A 402 25.41 10.18 -2.16
N GLU A 403 25.26 9.61 -0.95
CA GLU A 403 26.23 9.77 0.14
C GLU A 403 27.66 9.40 -0.30
N LYS A 404 27.82 8.26 -0.98
CA LYS A 404 29.12 7.81 -1.51
C LYS A 404 29.74 8.80 -2.51
N PHE A 405 28.92 9.43 -3.34
CA PHE A 405 29.40 10.35 -4.39
C PHE A 405 29.63 11.77 -3.89
N GLU A 406 28.79 12.22 -2.97
CA GLU A 406 28.70 13.62 -2.58
C GLU A 406 29.22 13.92 -1.17
N GLY A 407 29.36 12.90 -0.32
CA GLY A 407 29.61 13.04 1.12
C GLY A 407 28.40 13.53 1.94
N ASP A 408 27.22 13.63 1.29
CA ASP A 408 25.95 13.97 1.91
C ASP A 408 24.79 13.37 1.09
N ALA A 409 24.02 12.48 1.71
CA ALA A 409 22.88 11.77 1.14
C ALA A 409 21.75 12.69 0.68
N ASN A 410 21.75 13.97 1.05
CA ASN A 410 20.72 14.96 0.69
C ASN A 410 21.17 15.96 -0.38
N LYS A 411 22.39 15.82 -0.90
CA LYS A 411 22.91 16.77 -1.88
C LYS A 411 22.41 16.47 -3.29
N ASN A 412 22.01 17.51 -4.02
CA ASN A 412 21.63 17.46 -5.44
C ASN A 412 20.51 16.46 -5.77
N LEU A 413 19.57 16.19 -4.85
CA LEU A 413 18.53 15.16 -5.02
C LEU A 413 17.73 15.35 -6.31
N GLU A 414 17.42 16.60 -6.65
CA GLU A 414 16.71 16.99 -7.84
C GLU A 414 17.41 16.51 -9.12
N LYS A 415 18.74 16.54 -9.15
CA LYS A 415 19.52 16.06 -10.29
C LYS A 415 19.49 14.54 -10.38
N TYR A 416 19.66 13.85 -9.25
CA TYR A 416 19.56 12.39 -9.19
C TYR A 416 18.15 11.86 -9.49
N ALA A 417 17.10 12.66 -9.25
CA ALA A 417 15.71 12.36 -9.60
C ALA A 417 15.38 12.65 -11.08
N THR A 418 16.14 13.53 -11.74
CA THR A 418 15.89 13.94 -13.12
C THR A 418 16.44 12.91 -14.10
N THR A 419 15.55 12.18 -14.78
CA THR A 419 15.93 11.16 -15.78
C THR A 419 16.81 11.78 -16.87
N GLY A 420 17.96 11.14 -17.14
CA GLY A 420 18.90 11.57 -18.19
C GLY A 420 19.90 12.64 -17.75
N SER A 421 19.85 13.13 -16.52
CA SER A 421 20.94 13.97 -15.98
C SER A 421 22.23 13.15 -15.84
N PRO A 422 23.42 13.80 -15.85
CA PRO A 422 24.68 13.12 -15.58
C PRO A 422 24.70 12.39 -14.22
N GLU A 423 24.13 13.02 -13.18
CA GLU A 423 24.02 12.45 -11.83
C GLU A 423 23.12 11.23 -11.79
N TYR A 424 21.95 11.29 -12.46
CA TYR A 424 21.05 10.15 -12.62
C TYR A 424 21.74 8.98 -13.30
N GLN A 425 22.38 9.22 -14.45
CA GLN A 425 23.01 8.15 -15.23
C GLN A 425 24.11 7.47 -14.43
N ARG A 426 24.97 8.28 -13.79
CA ARG A 426 26.03 7.78 -12.91
C ARG A 426 25.49 6.93 -11.75
N MET A 427 24.36 7.34 -11.15
CA MET A 427 23.71 6.58 -10.09
C MET A 427 23.15 5.25 -10.61
N VAL A 428 22.46 5.25 -11.75
CA VAL A 428 21.89 4.04 -12.36
C VAL A 428 22.99 3.04 -12.73
N ASP A 429 24.10 3.51 -13.30
CA ASP A 429 25.26 2.67 -13.65
C ASP A 429 25.89 2.04 -12.41
N GLU A 430 26.03 2.81 -11.32
CA GLU A 430 26.52 2.30 -10.05
C GLU A 430 25.57 1.27 -9.43
N ILE A 431 24.25 1.47 -9.52
CA ILE A 431 23.26 0.47 -9.08
C ILE A 431 23.42 -0.80 -9.92
N ALA A 432 23.50 -0.70 -11.24
CA ALA A 432 23.67 -1.85 -12.13
C ALA A 432 24.92 -2.65 -11.77
N SER A 433 26.04 -1.95 -11.56
CA SER A 433 27.32 -2.54 -11.16
C SER A 433 27.24 -3.25 -9.80
N GLN A 434 26.68 -2.60 -8.77
CA GLN A 434 26.53 -3.19 -7.43
C GLN A 434 25.64 -4.43 -7.42
N LEU A 435 24.68 -4.51 -8.34
CA LEU A 435 23.75 -5.64 -8.48
C LEU A 435 24.27 -6.74 -9.42
N GLY A 436 25.37 -6.51 -10.14
CA GLY A 436 25.92 -7.45 -11.12
C GLY A 436 25.02 -7.62 -12.36
N LEU A 437 24.30 -6.57 -12.76
CA LEU A 437 23.40 -6.59 -13.91
C LEU A 437 24.16 -6.28 -15.20
N THR A 438 23.73 -6.89 -16.31
CA THR A 438 24.24 -6.55 -17.65
C THR A 438 23.73 -5.18 -18.09
N SER A 439 22.47 -4.86 -17.80
CA SER A 439 21.96 -3.49 -17.96
C SER A 439 20.79 -3.23 -17.02
N LEU A 440 20.59 -1.96 -16.66
CA LEU A 440 19.51 -1.49 -15.79
C LEU A 440 18.85 -0.26 -16.42
N LYS A 441 17.52 -0.23 -16.43
CA LYS A 441 16.74 0.96 -16.79
C LYS A 441 15.56 1.07 -15.84
N PHE A 442 15.34 2.27 -15.32
CA PHE A 442 14.12 2.60 -14.58
C PHE A 442 13.12 3.21 -15.55
N ASN A 443 11.83 3.00 -15.29
CA ASN A 443 10.80 3.70 -16.03
C ASN A 443 10.81 5.19 -15.66
N THR A 444 10.42 6.07 -16.58
CA THR A 444 10.35 7.50 -16.29
C THR A 444 9.08 7.85 -15.54
N ILE A 445 9.05 9.04 -14.94
CA ILE A 445 7.85 9.57 -14.27
C ILE A 445 6.72 9.73 -15.29
N GLU A 446 7.04 10.23 -16.48
CA GLU A 446 6.10 10.50 -17.56
C GLU A 446 5.45 9.20 -18.04
N GLN A 447 6.26 8.17 -18.30
CA GLN A 447 5.76 6.85 -18.71
C GLN A 447 4.92 6.19 -17.62
N LEU A 448 5.31 6.30 -16.35
CA LEU A 448 4.53 5.77 -15.23
C LEU A 448 3.16 6.46 -15.13
N VAL A 449 3.13 7.79 -15.23
CA VAL A 449 1.88 8.57 -15.14
C VAL A 449 0.99 8.32 -16.34
N GLU A 450 1.57 8.24 -17.55
CA GLU A 450 0.85 7.85 -18.77
C GLU A 450 0.23 6.46 -18.63
N ALA A 451 0.98 5.48 -18.11
CA ALA A 451 0.48 4.12 -17.91
C ALA A 451 -0.62 4.02 -16.84
N ILE A 452 -0.57 4.83 -15.79
CA ILE A 452 -1.67 4.97 -14.83
C ILE A 452 -2.89 5.62 -15.49
N GLY A 453 -2.66 6.58 -16.41
CA GLY A 453 -3.73 7.24 -17.17
C GLY A 453 -4.51 8.29 -16.39
N LEU A 454 -3.94 8.81 -15.30
CA LEU A 454 -4.45 9.97 -14.55
C LEU A 454 -3.56 11.19 -14.82
N PRO A 455 -4.09 12.42 -14.69
CA PRO A 455 -3.27 13.62 -14.74
C PRO A 455 -2.13 13.57 -13.70
N LYS A 456 -0.92 14.01 -14.07
CA LYS A 456 0.26 14.07 -13.19
C LYS A 456 -0.06 14.75 -11.84
N CYS A 457 -0.82 15.84 -11.84
CA CYS A 457 -1.19 16.56 -10.63
C CYS A 457 -2.08 15.74 -9.68
N GLN A 458 -2.77 14.71 -10.18
CA GLN A 458 -3.60 13.80 -9.39
C GLN A 458 -2.83 12.59 -8.84
N VAL A 459 -1.59 12.36 -9.28
CA VAL A 459 -0.79 11.18 -8.90
C VAL A 459 0.38 11.60 -8.01
N CYS A 460 0.48 11.01 -6.82
CA CYS A 460 1.63 11.18 -5.95
C CYS A 460 2.88 10.51 -6.53
N THR A 461 3.90 11.31 -6.77
CA THR A 461 5.23 10.88 -7.22
C THR A 461 6.34 11.25 -6.25
N HIS A 462 6.00 11.66 -5.02
CA HIS A 462 6.94 12.13 -4.01
C HIS A 462 8.19 11.28 -3.87
N CYS A 463 8.05 9.95 -3.85
CA CYS A 463 9.19 9.03 -3.68
C CYS A 463 10.25 9.19 -4.79
N PHE A 464 9.87 9.75 -5.93
CA PHE A 464 10.70 9.95 -7.11
C PHE A 464 11.21 11.40 -7.19
N ASP A 465 10.33 12.40 -6.98
CA ASP A 465 10.60 13.82 -7.29
C ASP A 465 10.36 14.80 -6.11
N GLY A 466 9.94 14.31 -4.94
CA GLY A 466 9.68 15.13 -3.76
C GLY A 466 8.43 16.04 -3.86
N SER A 467 7.62 15.94 -4.92
CA SER A 467 6.65 16.99 -5.33
C SER A 467 5.28 16.97 -4.61
N SER A 468 5.20 16.56 -3.35
CA SER A 468 3.90 16.29 -2.69
C SER A 468 3.73 16.97 -1.34
N ALA A 469 2.49 17.34 -1.03
CA ALA A 469 2.07 18.04 0.18
C ALA A 469 1.55 17.12 1.30
N TYR A 470 1.54 17.61 2.53
CA TYR A 470 1.22 16.90 3.75
C TYR A 470 -0.17 17.20 4.33
N THR A 471 -0.63 18.45 4.27
CA THR A 471 -1.90 18.88 4.91
C THR A 471 -2.77 19.69 3.95
N LEU A 472 -4.00 20.01 4.38
CA LEU A 472 -4.89 20.90 3.62
C LEU A 472 -4.37 22.34 3.55
N ASP A 473 -3.69 22.79 4.60
CA ASP A 473 -3.26 24.17 4.75
C ASP A 473 -2.07 24.54 3.85
N GLU A 474 -1.31 23.54 3.38
CA GLU A 474 -0.20 23.74 2.45
C GLU A 474 -0.64 24.27 1.06
N PHE A 475 -1.94 24.44 0.81
CA PHE A 475 -2.50 25.10 -0.37
C PHE A 475 -3.55 26.18 -0.07
N ALA A 476 -3.72 26.63 1.17
CA ALA A 476 -4.62 27.75 1.49
C ALA A 476 -4.22 29.07 0.79
N ASP A 477 -3.01 29.13 0.23
CA ASP A 477 -2.47 30.25 -0.54
C ASP A 477 -2.51 30.05 -2.07
N GLU A 478 -3.10 28.97 -2.60
CA GLU A 478 -3.26 28.76 -4.05
C GLU A 478 -4.74 28.62 -4.45
N ASP A 479 -5.47 29.74 -4.35
CA ASP A 479 -6.75 29.97 -5.04
C ASP A 479 -6.55 30.86 -6.28
#